data_AF-A0A6C0C4D3-F1
#
_entry.id   AF-A0A6C0C4D3-F1
#
_cell.length_a   1.000
_cell.length_b   1.000
_cell.length_c   1.000
_cell.angle_alpha   90.00
_cell.angle_beta   90.00
_cell.angle_gamma   90.00
#
_symmetry.space_group_name_H-M   'P 1'
#
loop_
_entity.id
_entity.type
_entity.pdbx_description
1 polymer ?
#
loop_
_entity_poly.entity_id
_entity_poly.type
_entity_poly.pdbx_seq_one_letter_code
_entity_poly.pdbx_strand_id
1 'polypeptide(L)' 'MPYSNELKTKYIAQLNPKEKCALKIAREHLGSSFSLVKSIGFQNWIKKNSQ' A
#
# COMPACT_ATOMS: atom_id res chain seq x y z
N MET A 1 -9.24 -5.94 -11.08
CA MET A 1 -8.91 -4.53 -11.39
C MET A 1 -7.41 -4.33 -11.17
N PRO A 2 -6.60 -4.06 -12.21
CA PRO A 2 -5.21 -3.71 -12.02
C PRO A 2 -5.13 -2.27 -11.51
N TYR A 3 -4.81 -2.07 -10.23
CA TYR A 3 -4.61 -0.72 -9.69
C TYR A 3 -3.38 -0.08 -10.34
N SER A 4 -3.54 1.11 -10.92
CA SER A 4 -2.47 1.88 -11.55
C SER A 4 -1.32 2.15 -10.57
N ASN A 5 -0.07 2.11 -11.06
CA ASN A 5 1.10 2.39 -10.23
C ASN A 5 1.05 3.77 -9.56
N GLU A 6 0.38 4.76 -10.17
CA GLU A 6 0.17 6.08 -9.57
C GLU A 6 -0.55 6.02 -8.21
N LEU A 7 -1.58 5.17 -8.06
CA LEU A 7 -2.31 5.03 -6.81
C LEU A 7 -1.42 4.46 -5.70
N LYS A 8 -0.54 3.52 -6.06
CA LYS A 8 0.45 2.97 -5.12
C LYS A 8 1.39 4.06 -4.63
N THR A 9 1.88 4.90 -5.55
CA THR A 9 2.77 6.02 -5.20
C THR A 9 2.05 7.04 -4.32
N LYS A 10 0.80 7.42 -4.66
CA LYS A 10 0.00 8.32 -3.82
C LYS A 10 -0.23 7.74 -2.42
N TYR A 11 -0.59 6.46 -2.33
CA TYR A 11 -0.75 5.76 -1.06
C TYR A 11 0.54 5.79 -0.25
N ILE A 12 1.69 5.43 -0.83
CA ILE A 12 2.97 5.45 -0.12
C ILE A 12 3.36 6.88 0.30
N ALA A 13 3.04 7.88 -0.51
CA ALA A 13 3.36 9.28 -0.22
C ALA A 13 2.64 9.79 1.05
N GLN A 14 1.36 9.49 1.21
CA GLN A 14 0.59 9.87 2.41
C GLN A 14 0.94 9.02 3.65
N LEU A 15 1.64 7.89 3.51
CA LEU A 15 1.95 7.03 4.65
C LEU A 15 2.86 7.77 5.63
N ASN A 16 2.52 7.64 6.91
CA ASN A 16 3.37 8.09 7.99
C ASN A 16 4.69 7.30 8.02
N PRO A 17 5.77 7.85 8.62
CA PRO A 17 7.06 7.16 8.71
C PRO A 17 6.96 5.78 9.37
N LYS A 18 6.08 5.61 10.37
CA LYS A 18 5.80 4.30 10.98
C LYS A 18 5.20 3.30 9.98
N GLU A 19 4.22 3.73 9.18
CA GLU A 19 3.59 2.86 8.19
C GLU A 19 4.52 2.53 7.03
N LYS A 20 5.38 3.48 6.62
CA LYS A 20 6.45 3.20 5.65
C LYS A 20 7.43 2.15 6.18
N CYS A 21 7.75 2.21 7.47
CA CYS A 21 8.59 1.20 8.12
C CYS A 21 7.91 -0.17 8.12
N ALA A 22 6.64 -0.25 8.56
CA ALA A 22 5.87 -1.49 8.55
C ALA A 22 5.73 -2.08 7.13
N LEU A 23 5.48 -1.23 6.12
CA LEU A 23 5.43 -1.63 4.72
C LEU A 23 6.77 -2.20 4.25
N LYS A 24 7.89 -1.58 4.63
CA LYS A 24 9.23 -2.05 4.31
C LYS A 24 9.51 -3.41 4.96
N ILE A 25 9.20 -3.56 6.24
CA ILE A 25 9.34 -4.83 6.97
C ILE A 25 8.48 -5.91 6.30
N ALA A 26 7.21 -5.63 6.03
CA ALA A 26 6.30 -6.58 5.38
C ALA A 26 6.81 -6.97 3.98
N ARG A 27 7.35 -6.02 3.21
CA ARG A 27 7.94 -6.28 1.89
C ARG A 27 9.23 -7.11 1.97
N GLU A 28 10.09 -6.86 2.95
CA GLU A 28 11.28 -7.70 3.19
C GLU A 28 10.88 -9.11 3.63
N HIS A 29 9.89 -9.22 4.51
CA HIS A 29 9.47 -10.50 5.09
C HIS A 29 8.66 -11.38 4.11
N LEU A 30 7.83 -10.75 3.27
CA LEU A 30 6.98 -11.45 2.29
C LEU A 30 7.60 -11.48 0.88
N GLY A 31 8.63 -10.67 0.63
CA GLY A 31 9.36 -10.62 -0.63
C GLY A 31 8.45 -10.52 -1.85
N SER A 32 8.58 -11.48 -2.76
CA SER A 32 7.79 -11.58 -4.01
C SER A 32 6.30 -11.86 -3.79
N SER A 33 5.93 -12.40 -2.63
CA SER A 33 4.52 -12.65 -2.26
C SER A 33 3.83 -11.39 -1.74
N PHE A 34 4.59 -10.33 -1.45
CA PHE A 34 4.02 -9.08 -0.98
C PHE A 34 3.18 -8.41 -2.06
N SER A 35 1.93 -8.08 -1.72
CA SER A 35 1.03 -7.35 -2.60
C SER A 35 0.41 -6.16 -1.88
N LEU A 36 0.95 -4.96 -2.14
CA LEU A 36 0.39 -3.71 -1.62
C LEU A 36 -1.09 -3.56 -1.96
N VAL A 37 -1.45 -3.87 -3.20
CA VAL A 37 -2.83 -3.75 -3.68
C VAL A 37 -3.81 -4.70 -2.98
N LYS A 38 -3.32 -5.82 -2.45
CA LYS A 38 -4.13 -6.78 -1.68
C LYS A 38 -4.10 -6.48 -0.17
N SER A 39 -3.28 -5.52 0.25
CA SER A 39 -3.15 -5.14 1.65
C SER A 39 -4.41 -4.40 2.10
N ILE A 40 -4.87 -4.70 3.31
CA ILE A 40 -6.08 -4.10 3.90
C ILE A 40 -5.97 -2.57 3.93
N GLY A 41 -4.80 -2.03 4.29
CA GLY A 41 -4.56 -0.59 4.33
C GLY A 41 -4.78 0.10 2.97
N PHE A 42 -4.27 -0.47 1.88
CA PHE A 42 -4.45 0.07 0.54
C PHE A 42 -5.91 -0.02 0.08
N GLN A 43 -6.55 -1.17 0.29
CA GLN A 43 -7.98 -1.36 -0.03
C GLN A 43 -8.87 -0.36 0.71
N ASN A 44 -8.61 -0.14 2.00
CA ASN A 44 -9.38 0.79 2.81
C ASN A 44 -9.13 2.25 2.39
N TRP A 45 -7.89 2.59 2.04
CA TRP A 45 -7.56 3.92 1.53
C TRP A 45 -8.23 4.22 0.19
N ILE A 46 -8.21 3.26 -0.75
CA ILE A 46 -8.92 3.38 -2.03
C ILE A 46 -10.41 3.61 -1.78
N LYS A 47 -11.03 2.83 -0.88
CA LYS A 47 -12.44 3.04 -0.52
C LYS A 47 -12.71 4.43 0.05
N LYS A 48 -11.80 4.99 0.84
CA LYS A 48 -11.91 6.37 1.36
C LYS A 48 -11.69 7.46 0.32
N ASN A 49 -10.83 7.23 -0.69
CA ASN A 49 -10.48 8.24 -1.71
C ASN A 49 -11.35 8.14 -2.96
N SER A 50 -12.13 7.08 -3.10
CA SER A 50 -13.04 6.86 -4.22
C SER A 50 -14.48 7.31 -3.92
N GLN A 51 -14.68 8.09 -2.86
CA GLN A 51 -15.98 8.62 -2.44
C GLN A 51 -16.00 10.15 -2.53
#